data_AF-A0A1V5Z2X4-F1
#
_entry.id   AF-A0A1V5Z2X4-F1
#
_cell.length_a   1.000
_cell.length_b   1.000
_cell.length_c   1.000
_cell.angle_alpha   90.00
_cell.angle_beta   90.00
_cell.angle_gamma   90.00
#
_symmetry.space_group_name_H-M   'P 1'
#
loop_
_entity.id
_entity.type
_entity.pdbx_description
1 polymer ?
#
loop_
_entity_poly.entity_id
_entity_poly.type
_entity_poly.pdbx_seq_one_letter_code
_entity_poly.pdbx_strand_id
1 'polypeptide(L)'
;MLNATPDTSGLIPESHLARYREFGTAIKRLYENKKGETSGEGTEFEIRFNAPTPVTHTVIKEDIRRGHAVREFQVEGLVNGTWTLLARGEPIGYKRIDTFEKIEVKALRLRITKSAAIPNIVQFAAYEANDYLAPLQESGKVEWIPIESWNDVRLSQDWQTVELDLTPAIRKPGEYVIEIHQTDEKGTLETRDTMLLIAGTEAPRHITPLEQPNAWRIQRTDQVTNDEKGRTTLRLQARCLGSGDCETDMGIRESTP
;
A
#
# COMPACT_ATOMS: atom_id res chain seq x y z
N MET A 1 -18.44 -0.86 -1.95
CA MET A 1 -19.48 -0.65 -2.98
C MET A 1 -18.80 -0.13 -4.23
N LEU A 2 -19.08 -0.70 -5.40
CA LEU A 2 -18.48 -0.27 -6.68
C LEU A 2 -19.57 0.43 -7.49
N ASN A 3 -19.31 1.65 -7.95
CA ASN A 3 -20.25 2.39 -8.79
C ASN A 3 -20.16 1.90 -10.25
N ALA A 4 -21.30 1.79 -10.92
CA ALA A 4 -21.40 1.44 -12.34
C ALA A 4 -22.25 2.51 -13.05
N THR A 5 -21.57 3.51 -13.62
CA THR A 5 -22.21 4.68 -14.22
C THR A 5 -22.56 4.42 -15.68
N PRO A 6 -23.85 4.52 -16.08
CA PRO A 6 -24.24 4.51 -17.48
C PRO A 6 -23.77 5.78 -18.22
N ASP A 7 -23.53 5.69 -19.52
CA ASP A 7 -23.27 6.85 -20.38
C ASP A 7 -24.57 7.52 -20.86
N THR A 8 -24.47 8.46 -21.80
CA THR A 8 -25.62 9.20 -22.36
C THR A 8 -26.58 8.33 -23.17
N SER A 9 -26.19 7.10 -23.53
CA SER A 9 -27.10 6.10 -24.10
C SER A 9 -27.93 5.35 -23.05
N GLY A 10 -27.61 5.54 -21.77
CA GLY A 10 -28.24 4.81 -20.66
C GLY A 10 -27.68 3.39 -20.47
N LEU A 11 -26.57 3.03 -21.12
CA LEU A 11 -25.90 1.75 -21.00
C LEU A 11 -24.57 1.88 -20.27
N ILE A 12 -24.11 0.79 -19.63
CA ILE A 12 -22.74 0.72 -19.10
C ILE A 12 -21.77 0.62 -20.29
N PRO A 13 -20.74 1.47 -20.39
CA PRO A 13 -19.75 1.38 -21.45
C PRO A 13 -19.07 0.00 -21.51
N GLU A 14 -18.81 -0.51 -22.71
CA GLU A 14 -18.20 -1.84 -22.89
C GLU A 14 -16.81 -1.94 -22.24
N SER A 15 -16.05 -0.83 -22.20
CA SER A 15 -14.76 -0.77 -21.49
C SER A 15 -14.91 -1.03 -19.98
N HIS A 16 -15.99 -0.53 -19.35
CA HIS A 16 -16.29 -0.79 -17.95
C HIS A 16 -16.71 -2.25 -17.76
N LEU A 17 -17.57 -2.78 -18.64
CA LEU A 17 -17.98 -4.19 -18.60
C LEU A 17 -16.77 -5.13 -18.71
N ALA A 18 -15.83 -4.86 -19.61
CA ALA A 18 -14.58 -5.60 -19.73
C ALA A 18 -13.79 -5.58 -18.41
N ARG A 19 -13.60 -4.39 -17.80
CA ARG A 19 -12.90 -4.27 -16.51
C ARG A 19 -13.64 -4.96 -15.36
N TYR A 20 -14.96 -4.96 -15.34
CA TYR A 20 -15.75 -5.69 -14.34
C TYR A 20 -15.60 -7.21 -14.48
N ARG A 21 -15.55 -7.72 -15.72
CA ARG A 21 -15.27 -9.15 -15.99
C ARG A 21 -13.86 -9.53 -15.55
N GLU A 22 -12.86 -8.69 -15.84
CA GLU A 22 -11.47 -8.86 -15.39
C GLU A 22 -11.40 -8.87 -13.85
N PHE A 23 -12.08 -7.93 -13.19
CA PHE A 23 -12.13 -7.85 -11.73
C PHE A 23 -12.79 -9.08 -11.10
N GLY A 24 -13.92 -9.55 -11.64
CA GLY A 24 -14.57 -10.78 -11.18
C GLY A 24 -13.69 -12.01 -11.37
N THR A 25 -12.98 -12.08 -12.50
CA THR A 25 -12.01 -13.17 -12.78
C THR A 25 -10.84 -13.12 -11.81
N ALA A 26 -10.33 -11.94 -11.48
CA ALA A 26 -9.29 -11.76 -10.47
C ALA A 26 -9.77 -12.24 -9.09
N ILE A 27 -10.95 -11.81 -8.63
CA ILE A 27 -11.53 -12.29 -7.35
C ILE A 27 -11.63 -13.82 -7.34
N LYS A 28 -12.11 -14.44 -8.43
CA LYS A 28 -12.22 -15.90 -8.50
C LYS A 28 -10.86 -16.58 -8.35
N ARG A 29 -9.83 -16.10 -9.06
CA ARG A 29 -8.46 -16.62 -8.98
C ARG A 29 -7.86 -16.52 -7.58
N LEU A 30 -8.22 -15.49 -6.81
CA LEU A 30 -7.76 -15.37 -5.42
C LEU A 30 -8.33 -16.45 -4.52
N TYR A 31 -9.60 -16.84 -4.69
CA TYR A 31 -10.31 -17.71 -3.73
C TYR A 31 -10.59 -19.14 -4.22
N GLU A 32 -10.21 -19.51 -5.45
CA GLU A 32 -10.48 -20.84 -5.98
C GLU A 32 -9.58 -21.95 -5.40
N ASN A 33 -8.35 -21.61 -4.99
CA ASN A 33 -7.35 -22.57 -4.51
C ASN A 33 -7.20 -22.52 -2.98
N LYS A 34 -8.25 -22.98 -2.28
CA LYS A 34 -8.28 -23.13 -0.82
C LYS A 34 -7.43 -24.33 -0.39
N LYS A 35 -6.47 -24.10 0.50
CA LYS A 35 -5.54 -25.14 1.02
C LYS A 35 -6.07 -25.86 2.24
N GLY A 36 -6.84 -25.18 3.07
CA GLY A 36 -7.40 -25.73 4.29
C GLY A 36 -8.17 -24.68 5.07
N GLU A 37 -8.99 -25.12 6.02
CA GLU A 37 -9.72 -24.23 6.92
C GLU A 37 -10.03 -24.89 8.25
N THR A 38 -10.32 -24.07 9.26
CA THR A 38 -10.81 -24.47 10.57
C THR A 38 -11.77 -23.41 11.12
N SER A 39 -12.48 -23.72 12.20
CA SER A 39 -13.42 -22.84 12.87
C SER A 39 -13.60 -23.28 14.33
N GLY A 40 -14.20 -22.44 15.16
CA GLY A 40 -14.52 -22.80 16.54
C GLY A 40 -14.57 -21.59 17.48
N GLU A 41 -14.50 -21.89 18.77
CA GLU A 41 -14.50 -20.91 19.85
C GLU A 41 -13.20 -21.03 20.64
N GLY A 42 -12.55 -19.91 20.94
CA GLY A 42 -11.27 -19.90 21.63
C GLY A 42 -10.32 -18.84 21.09
N THR A 43 -9.05 -18.95 21.48
CA THR A 43 -8.01 -17.96 21.16
C THR A 43 -6.91 -18.50 20.26
N GLU A 44 -6.93 -19.78 19.91
CA GLU A 44 -5.94 -20.40 19.04
C GLU A 44 -6.60 -21.37 18.05
N PHE A 45 -6.26 -21.24 16.77
CA PHE A 45 -6.81 -22.03 15.68
C PHE A 45 -5.68 -22.48 14.77
N GLU A 46 -5.61 -23.77 14.46
CA GLU A 46 -4.53 -24.33 13.64
C GLU A 46 -5.08 -25.05 12.40
N ILE A 47 -4.41 -24.84 11.26
CA ILE A 47 -4.58 -25.59 10.02
C ILE A 47 -3.29 -26.36 9.80
N ARG A 48 -3.34 -27.70 9.77
CA ARG A 48 -2.17 -28.55 9.49
C ARG A 48 -2.24 -29.12 8.09
N PHE A 49 -1.11 -29.13 7.39
CA PHE A 49 -0.99 -29.67 6.04
C PHE A 49 -0.19 -30.98 6.05
N ASN A 50 -0.56 -31.91 5.16
CA ASN A 50 0.11 -33.21 5.04
C ASN A 50 1.52 -33.11 4.42
N ALA A 51 1.78 -32.02 3.69
CA ALA A 51 3.06 -31.71 3.06
C ALA A 51 3.30 -30.19 3.13
N PRO A 52 4.56 -29.72 2.97
CA PRO A 52 4.82 -28.29 2.77
C PRO A 52 3.88 -27.73 1.71
N THR A 53 3.11 -26.71 2.08
CA THR A 53 2.03 -26.18 1.25
C THR A 53 2.25 -24.68 1.02
N PRO A 54 2.29 -24.22 -0.23
CA PRO A 54 2.38 -22.80 -0.52
C PRO A 54 1.09 -22.09 -0.13
N VAL A 55 1.24 -20.95 0.54
CA VAL A 55 0.16 -20.07 0.96
C VAL A 55 0.54 -18.62 0.68
N THR A 56 -0.46 -17.81 0.39
CA THR A 56 -0.30 -16.37 0.05
C THR A 56 -1.17 -15.46 0.89
N HIS A 57 -2.29 -15.99 1.38
CA HIS A 57 -3.19 -15.22 2.21
C HIS A 57 -4.08 -16.12 3.06
N THR A 58 -4.64 -15.51 4.10
CA THR A 58 -5.66 -16.11 4.94
C THR A 58 -6.95 -15.29 4.93
N VAL A 59 -8.07 -15.97 5.15
CA VAL A 59 -9.38 -15.35 5.34
C VAL A 59 -9.88 -15.73 6.72
N ILE A 60 -10.16 -14.73 7.56
CA ILE A 60 -10.63 -14.92 8.93
C ILE A 60 -11.98 -14.22 9.10
N LYS A 61 -12.93 -14.86 9.77
CA LYS A 61 -14.27 -14.32 10.01
C LYS A 61 -14.72 -14.63 11.43
N GLU A 62 -15.19 -13.61 12.15
CA GLU A 62 -15.88 -13.78 13.42
C GLU A 62 -17.37 -14.10 13.20
N ASP A 63 -18.00 -14.74 14.19
CA ASP A 63 -19.46 -14.77 14.29
C ASP A 63 -19.98 -13.41 14.79
N ILE A 64 -20.13 -12.47 13.87
CA ILE A 64 -20.60 -11.11 14.20
C ILE A 64 -22.00 -11.06 14.81
N ARG A 65 -22.79 -12.15 14.74
CA ARG A 65 -24.08 -12.25 15.46
C ARG A 65 -23.89 -12.24 16.98
N ARG A 66 -22.70 -12.63 17.45
CA ARG A 66 -22.25 -12.58 18.86
C ARG A 66 -21.49 -11.31 19.20
N GLY A 67 -21.42 -10.35 18.28
CA GLY A 67 -20.63 -9.13 18.41
C GLY A 67 -19.20 -9.27 17.90
N HIS A 68 -18.46 -8.15 17.94
CA HIS A 68 -17.06 -8.06 17.50
C HIS A 68 -16.15 -8.23 18.71
N ALA A 69 -15.59 -9.43 18.90
CA ALA A 69 -14.85 -9.80 20.09
C ALA A 69 -13.34 -9.55 19.95
N VAL A 70 -12.74 -9.90 18.81
CA VAL A 70 -11.30 -9.79 18.62
C VAL A 70 -10.85 -8.32 18.61
N ARG A 71 -9.75 -8.04 19.31
CA ARG A 71 -9.09 -6.73 19.32
C ARG A 71 -7.74 -6.81 18.64
N GLU A 72 -6.97 -7.86 18.93
CA GLU A 72 -5.63 -8.07 18.37
C GLU A 72 -5.42 -9.55 18.08
N PHE A 73 -4.78 -9.86 16.97
CA PHE A 73 -4.43 -11.23 16.58
C PHE A 73 -3.13 -11.28 15.78
N GLN A 74 -2.60 -12.49 15.62
CA GLN A 74 -1.47 -12.80 14.77
C GLN A 74 -1.70 -14.10 14.00
N VAL A 75 -1.20 -14.16 12.77
CA VAL A 75 -1.13 -15.35 11.93
C VAL A 75 0.32 -15.76 11.78
N GLU A 76 0.62 -17.02 12.06
CA GLU A 76 1.96 -17.60 11.99
C GLU A 76 1.96 -18.82 11.06
N GLY A 77 3.07 -19.03 10.37
CA GLY A 77 3.34 -20.21 9.54
C GLY A 77 4.42 -21.07 10.15
N LEU A 78 4.24 -22.39 10.16
CA LEU A 78 5.26 -23.33 10.60
C LEU A 78 6.23 -23.63 9.44
N VAL A 79 7.39 -22.99 9.47
CA VAL A 79 8.45 -23.09 8.46
C VAL A 79 9.66 -23.77 9.08
N ASN A 80 10.11 -24.89 8.50
CA ASN A 80 11.27 -25.65 9.00
C ASN A 80 11.21 -26.00 10.50
N GLY A 81 10.00 -26.20 11.05
CA GLY A 81 9.78 -26.52 12.47
C GLY A 81 9.68 -25.31 13.40
N THR A 82 9.80 -24.08 12.88
CA THR A 82 9.68 -22.83 13.64
C THR A 82 8.42 -22.08 13.22
N TRP A 83 7.70 -21.53 14.20
CA TRP A 83 6.59 -20.62 13.94
C TRP A 83 7.12 -19.24 13.56
N THR A 84 6.88 -18.83 12.32
CA THR A 84 7.25 -17.53 11.78
C THR A 84 6.00 -16.67 11.67
N LEU A 85 6.08 -15.43 12.14
CA LEU A 85 5.00 -14.46 12.01
C LEU A 85 4.78 -14.11 10.52
N LEU A 86 3.53 -14.22 10.06
CA LEU A 86 3.14 -13.87 8.69
C LEU A 86 2.30 -12.58 8.64
N ALA A 87 1.44 -12.37 9.63
CA ALA A 87 0.63 -11.17 9.74
C ALA A 87 0.25 -10.90 11.21
N ARG A 88 -0.01 -9.64 11.53
CA ARG A 88 -0.73 -9.19 12.73
C ARG A 88 -1.92 -8.36 12.29
N GLY A 89 -2.87 -8.16 13.18
CA GLY A 89 -3.98 -7.31 12.84
C GLY A 89 -4.89 -7.01 14.00
N GLU A 90 -5.70 -5.98 13.78
CA GLU A 90 -6.65 -5.43 14.73
C GLU A 90 -7.81 -4.81 13.92
N PRO A 91 -9.07 -4.94 14.36
CA PRO A 91 -9.88 -6.14 14.63
C PRO A 91 -10.16 -7.05 13.40
N ILE A 92 -10.85 -8.19 13.58
CA ILE A 92 -11.27 -9.09 12.48
C ILE A 92 -12.66 -8.73 11.93
N GLY A 93 -13.70 -8.78 12.77
CA GLY A 93 -15.09 -8.53 12.39
C GLY A 93 -15.66 -9.53 11.39
N TYR A 94 -16.48 -9.04 10.45
CA TYR A 94 -17.19 -9.90 9.48
C TYR A 94 -16.24 -10.70 8.59
N LYS A 95 -15.14 -10.07 8.16
CA LYS A 95 -14.12 -10.68 7.32
C LYS A 95 -12.84 -9.87 7.37
N ARG A 96 -11.75 -10.54 7.67
CA ARG A 96 -10.37 -10.09 7.51
C ARG A 96 -9.70 -10.94 6.44
N ILE A 97 -8.93 -10.30 5.58
CA ILE A 97 -8.07 -10.98 4.61
C ILE A 97 -6.67 -10.45 4.89
N ASP A 98 -5.72 -11.34 5.19
CA ASP A 98 -4.32 -10.97 5.42
C ASP A 98 -3.48 -11.66 4.34
N THR A 99 -2.82 -10.87 3.51
CA THR A 99 -1.91 -11.32 2.45
C THR A 99 -0.46 -11.18 2.92
N PHE A 100 0.41 -12.05 2.43
CA PHE A 100 1.84 -12.05 2.74
C PHE A 100 2.61 -12.63 1.53
N GLU A 101 3.93 -12.47 1.52
CA GLU A 101 4.75 -13.09 0.48
C GLU A 101 4.51 -14.59 0.43
N LYS A 102 4.49 -15.15 -0.79
CA LYS A 102 4.25 -16.58 -0.99
C LYS A 102 5.24 -17.40 -0.17
N ILE A 103 4.72 -18.23 0.73
CA ILE A 103 5.54 -19.01 1.66
C ILE A 103 5.05 -20.45 1.74
N GLU A 104 5.98 -21.40 1.82
CA GLU A 104 5.67 -22.80 2.06
C GLU A 104 5.68 -23.10 3.56
N VAL A 105 4.54 -23.61 4.06
CA VAL A 105 4.35 -23.89 5.49
C VAL A 105 3.83 -25.31 5.69
N LYS A 106 4.14 -25.93 6.83
CA LYS A 106 3.52 -27.21 7.26
C LYS A 106 2.24 -27.01 8.06
N ALA A 107 2.06 -25.83 8.64
CA ALA A 107 0.86 -25.46 9.37
C ALA A 107 0.70 -23.94 9.40
N LEU A 108 -0.53 -23.49 9.61
CA LEU A 108 -0.87 -22.10 9.92
C LEU A 108 -1.54 -22.04 11.28
N ARG A 109 -1.24 -20.99 12.05
CA ARG A 109 -1.83 -20.76 13.36
C ARG A 109 -2.31 -19.32 13.47
N LEU A 110 -3.59 -19.16 13.81
CA LEU A 110 -4.17 -17.91 14.25
C LEU A 110 -4.12 -17.87 15.77
N ARG A 111 -3.52 -16.83 16.35
CA ARG A 111 -3.56 -16.55 17.79
C ARG A 111 -4.22 -15.22 18.05
N ILE A 112 -5.24 -15.22 18.89
CA ILE A 112 -5.94 -14.02 19.32
C ILE A 112 -5.26 -13.55 20.60
N THR A 113 -4.53 -12.43 20.51
CA THR A 113 -3.72 -11.88 21.60
C THR A 113 -4.52 -10.97 22.51
N LYS A 114 -5.63 -10.39 22.01
CA LYS A 114 -6.55 -9.56 22.80
C LYS A 114 -7.97 -9.68 22.29
N SER A 115 -8.93 -9.79 23.22
CA SER A 115 -10.35 -9.88 22.90
C SER A 115 -11.21 -9.27 24.01
N ALA A 116 -12.41 -8.81 23.66
CA ALA A 116 -13.40 -8.27 24.59
C ALA A 116 -14.32 -9.35 25.17
N ALA A 117 -14.40 -10.51 24.52
CA ALA A 117 -15.16 -11.69 24.91
C ALA A 117 -14.50 -12.93 24.28
N ILE A 118 -14.97 -14.14 24.62
CA ILE A 118 -14.46 -15.36 24.00
C ILE A 118 -14.73 -15.30 22.48
N PRO A 119 -13.68 -15.29 21.64
CA PRO A 119 -13.87 -15.18 20.20
C PRO A 119 -14.52 -16.43 19.63
N ASN A 120 -15.46 -16.23 18.70
CA ASN A 120 -16.03 -17.28 17.88
C ASN A 120 -15.64 -17.03 16.43
N ILE A 121 -14.78 -17.88 15.88
CA ILE A 121 -14.28 -17.81 14.51
C ILE A 121 -15.07 -18.78 13.66
N VAL A 122 -15.89 -18.26 12.74
CA VAL A 122 -16.68 -19.08 11.81
C VAL A 122 -15.86 -19.54 10.60
N GLN A 123 -14.72 -18.91 10.35
CA GLN A 123 -13.78 -19.31 9.32
C GLN A 123 -12.38 -18.79 9.62
N PHE A 124 -11.39 -19.67 9.64
CA PHE A 124 -9.99 -19.37 9.41
C PHE A 124 -9.53 -20.26 8.26
N ALA A 125 -9.26 -19.69 7.10
CA ALA A 125 -8.97 -20.42 5.87
C ALA A 125 -7.68 -19.91 5.21
N ALA A 126 -6.97 -20.81 4.54
CA ALA A 126 -5.72 -20.54 3.84
C ALA A 126 -5.89 -20.73 2.33
N TYR A 127 -5.26 -19.86 1.54
CA TYR A 127 -5.36 -19.86 0.09
C TYR A 127 -4.00 -19.60 -0.57
N GLU A 128 -3.86 -20.10 -1.79
CA GLU A 128 -2.74 -19.78 -2.68
C GLU A 128 -3.28 -19.11 -3.95
N ALA A 129 -2.89 -17.85 -4.17
CA ALA A 129 -3.07 -17.18 -5.44
C ALA A 129 -1.76 -17.24 -6.25
N ASN A 130 -1.88 -17.36 -7.58
CA ASN A 130 -0.74 -17.23 -8.49
C ASN A 130 -0.50 -15.77 -8.92
N ASP A 131 -1.48 -14.89 -8.69
CA ASP A 131 -1.32 -13.45 -8.91
C ASP A 131 -0.47 -12.85 -7.78
N TYR A 132 0.34 -11.82 -8.10
CA TYR A 132 1.06 -11.08 -7.08
C TYR A 132 0.07 -10.36 -6.15
N LEU A 133 0.10 -10.75 -4.88
CA LEU A 133 -0.62 -10.09 -3.81
C LEU A 133 0.39 -9.26 -3.02
N ALA A 134 0.24 -7.94 -3.04
CA ALA A 134 1.01 -7.09 -2.14
C ALA A 134 0.72 -7.52 -0.69
N PRO A 135 1.74 -7.79 0.15
CA PRO A 135 1.55 -8.12 1.54
C PRO A 135 0.74 -7.05 2.29
N LEU A 136 -0.22 -7.47 3.10
CA LEU A 136 -1.03 -6.60 3.96
C LEU A 136 -0.33 -6.49 5.33
N GLN A 137 0.93 -6.06 5.40
CA GLN A 137 1.44 -5.34 6.56
C GLN A 137 2.84 -4.72 6.43
N GLU A 138 3.03 -3.71 7.28
CA GLU A 138 4.20 -2.87 7.54
C GLU A 138 5.46 -3.65 7.93
N SER A 139 6.03 -4.42 7.00
CA SER A 139 7.37 -4.95 7.16
C SER A 139 8.40 -3.84 6.95
N GLY A 140 8.57 -2.97 7.96
CA GLY A 140 9.88 -2.63 8.53
C GLY A 140 11.03 -2.18 7.63
N LYS A 141 10.77 -1.67 6.43
CA LYS A 141 11.64 -0.75 5.67
C LYS A 141 10.75 0.00 4.71
N VAL A 142 10.50 1.28 5.01
CA VAL A 142 9.92 2.15 3.99
C VAL A 142 11.02 2.41 2.97
N GLU A 143 10.94 1.75 1.83
CA GLU A 143 11.90 1.93 0.75
C GLU A 143 11.60 3.24 0.04
N TRP A 144 12.58 4.15 0.08
CA TRP A 144 12.53 5.39 -0.69
C TRP A 144 12.81 5.06 -2.16
N ILE A 145 11.88 5.42 -3.03
CA ILE A 145 12.06 5.37 -4.48
C ILE A 145 12.76 6.68 -4.88
N PRO A 146 13.97 6.63 -5.45
CA PRO A 146 14.66 7.84 -5.88
C PRO A 146 13.93 8.48 -7.08
N ILE A 147 13.86 9.81 -7.09
CA ILE A 147 13.38 10.60 -8.22
C ILE A 147 14.58 10.95 -9.09
N GLU A 148 14.91 10.10 -10.06
CA GLU A 148 16.13 10.23 -10.88
C GLU A 148 16.24 11.60 -11.57
N SER A 149 15.12 12.19 -12.01
CA SER A 149 15.11 13.50 -12.65
C SER A 149 15.53 14.65 -11.73
N TRP A 150 15.57 14.44 -10.41
CA TRP A 150 16.11 15.42 -9.47
C TRP A 150 17.64 15.52 -9.57
N ASN A 151 18.33 14.43 -9.90
CA ASN A 151 19.79 14.41 -9.97
C ASN A 151 20.36 15.31 -11.09
N ASP A 152 19.52 15.73 -12.04
CA ASP A 152 19.86 16.65 -13.11
C ASP A 152 19.65 18.13 -12.71
N VAL A 153 19.00 18.39 -11.58
CA VAL A 153 18.78 19.74 -11.06
C VAL A 153 20.11 20.28 -10.55
N ARG A 154 20.48 21.50 -10.98
CA ARG A 154 21.67 22.22 -10.51
C ARG A 154 21.22 23.45 -9.76
N LEU A 155 21.35 23.41 -8.43
CA LEU A 155 20.90 24.49 -7.56
C LEU A 155 21.85 25.69 -7.63
N SER A 156 21.28 26.89 -7.75
CA SER A 156 22.01 28.16 -7.65
C SER A 156 21.51 28.95 -6.44
N GLN A 157 22.12 30.12 -6.20
CA GLN A 157 21.66 31.04 -5.16
C GLN A 157 20.35 31.77 -5.54
N ASP A 158 20.00 31.78 -6.83
CA ASP A 158 18.77 32.35 -7.34
C ASP A 158 17.64 31.32 -7.32
N TRP A 159 16.40 31.80 -7.17
CA TRP A 159 15.22 30.96 -7.26
C TRP A 159 15.03 30.44 -8.68
N GLN A 160 14.93 29.12 -8.82
CA GLN A 160 14.61 28.47 -10.08
C GLN A 160 13.39 27.57 -9.94
N THR A 161 12.61 27.48 -11.00
CA THR A 161 11.45 26.58 -11.07
C THR A 161 11.91 25.21 -11.55
N VAL A 162 11.54 24.17 -10.80
CA VAL A 162 11.83 22.78 -11.11
C VAL A 162 10.50 22.05 -11.30
N GLU A 163 10.39 21.29 -12.38
CA GLU A 163 9.25 20.40 -12.65
C GLU A 163 9.73 18.96 -12.79
N LEU A 164 9.14 18.06 -12.01
CA LEU A 164 9.57 16.66 -11.90
C LEU A 164 8.41 15.73 -12.21
N ASP A 165 8.68 14.71 -13.02
CA ASP A 165 7.72 13.65 -13.29
C ASP A 165 7.75 12.62 -12.16
N LEU A 166 6.69 12.58 -11.36
CA LEU A 166 6.54 11.61 -10.28
C LEU A 166 5.87 10.31 -10.74
N THR A 167 5.36 10.26 -11.97
CA THR A 167 4.63 9.09 -12.52
C THR A 167 5.42 7.78 -12.43
N PRO A 168 6.75 7.75 -12.67
CA PRO A 168 7.52 6.51 -12.53
C PRO A 168 7.48 5.90 -11.12
N ALA A 169 7.31 6.75 -10.09
CA ALA A 169 7.32 6.36 -8.68
C ALA A 169 5.91 6.27 -8.06
N ILE A 170 4.96 7.11 -8.51
CA ILE A 170 3.54 7.07 -8.10
C ILE A 170 2.77 6.28 -9.17
N ARG A 171 2.70 4.95 -9.03
CA ARG A 171 2.07 4.07 -10.05
C ARG A 171 0.60 3.73 -9.79
N LYS A 172 0.08 4.09 -8.62
CA LYS A 172 -1.30 3.79 -8.21
C LYS A 172 -1.85 4.94 -7.36
N PRO A 173 -3.19 5.05 -7.23
CA PRO A 173 -3.78 5.92 -6.23
C PRO A 173 -3.31 5.54 -4.82
N GLY A 174 -3.05 6.54 -3.98
CA GLY A 174 -2.51 6.34 -2.65
C GLY A 174 -2.04 7.64 -2.01
N GLU A 175 -1.57 7.54 -0.77
CA GLU A 175 -0.89 8.63 -0.09
C GLU A 175 0.62 8.37 -0.10
N TYR A 176 1.39 9.42 -0.36
CA TYR A 176 2.83 9.37 -0.52
C TYR A 176 3.50 10.47 0.30
N VAL A 177 4.73 10.23 0.73
CA VAL A 177 5.61 11.25 1.30
C VAL A 177 6.76 11.45 0.34
N ILE A 178 7.00 12.70 -0.05
CA ILE A 178 8.15 13.12 -0.84
C ILE A 178 9.06 13.99 0.03
N GLU A 179 10.37 13.81 -0.10
CA GLU A 179 11.36 14.55 0.65
C GLU A 179 12.60 14.79 -0.19
N ILE A 180 13.23 15.95 0.00
CA ILE A 180 14.55 16.26 -0.52
C ILE A 180 15.53 16.22 0.65
N HIS A 181 16.45 15.27 0.63
CA HIS A 181 17.53 15.15 1.58
C HIS A 181 18.73 15.95 1.08
N GLN A 182 19.32 16.78 1.95
CA GLN A 182 20.62 17.39 1.68
C GLN A 182 21.70 16.53 2.32
N THR A 183 22.69 16.12 1.52
CA THR A 183 23.73 15.16 1.93
C THR A 183 25.02 15.83 2.39
N ASP A 184 25.14 17.14 2.19
CA ASP A 184 26.29 17.94 2.62
C ASP A 184 25.92 19.03 3.64
N GLU A 185 26.95 19.66 4.21
CA GLU A 185 26.83 20.82 5.11
C GLU A 185 27.31 22.12 4.43
N LYS A 186 27.47 22.15 3.09
CA LYS A 186 28.13 23.25 2.36
C LYS A 186 27.21 24.44 2.08
N GLY A 187 25.90 24.25 2.26
CA GLY A 187 24.89 25.26 2.06
C GLY A 187 23.57 24.92 2.75
N THR A 188 22.51 25.62 2.39
CA THR A 188 21.15 25.38 2.89
C THR A 188 20.19 25.32 1.71
N LEU A 189 19.58 24.15 1.51
CA LEU A 189 18.49 23.96 0.56
C LEU A 189 17.22 24.68 1.05
N GLU A 190 16.70 25.56 0.21
CA GLU A 190 15.39 26.17 0.42
C GLU A 190 14.44 25.84 -0.72
N THR A 191 13.19 25.53 -0.37
CA THR A 191 12.10 25.32 -1.33
C THR A 191 10.88 26.17 -0.99
N ARG A 192 10.12 26.56 -2.01
CA ARG A 192 8.83 27.26 -1.86
C ARG A 192 7.91 27.00 -3.05
N ASP A 193 6.67 27.48 -2.93
CA ASP A 193 5.66 27.42 -3.99
C ASP A 193 5.46 26.00 -4.57
N THR A 194 5.59 24.98 -3.72
CA THR A 194 5.44 23.58 -4.10
C THR A 194 3.99 23.29 -4.46
N MET A 195 3.78 22.78 -5.67
CA MET A 195 2.50 22.49 -6.26
C MET A 195 2.50 21.10 -6.88
N LEU A 196 1.45 20.33 -6.63
CA LEU A 196 1.17 19.11 -7.36
C LEU A 196 0.33 19.43 -8.59
N LEU A 197 0.67 18.83 -9.73
CA LEU A 197 -0.15 18.84 -10.93
C LEU A 197 -0.59 17.40 -11.23
N ILE A 198 -1.90 17.21 -11.42
CA ILE A 198 -2.50 15.94 -11.84
C ILE A 198 -3.09 16.17 -13.22
N ALA A 199 -2.63 15.40 -14.21
CA ALA A 199 -3.01 15.57 -15.60
C ALA A 199 -2.83 17.03 -16.11
N GLY A 200 -1.72 17.66 -15.71
CA GLY A 200 -1.39 19.05 -16.05
C GLY A 200 -2.24 20.12 -15.33
N THR A 201 -3.16 19.73 -14.44
CA THR A 201 -3.99 20.67 -13.67
C THR A 201 -3.47 20.80 -12.25
N GLU A 202 -3.34 22.03 -11.75
CA GLU A 202 -2.93 22.29 -10.36
C GLU A 202 -3.90 21.65 -9.36
N ALA A 203 -3.33 20.92 -8.41
CA ALA A 203 -4.03 20.09 -7.44
C ALA A 203 -3.64 20.49 -6.00
N PRO A 204 -3.88 21.75 -5.58
CA PRO A 204 -3.39 22.27 -4.28
C PRO A 204 -3.97 21.54 -3.07
N ARG A 205 -5.12 20.88 -3.20
CA ARG A 205 -5.74 20.09 -2.13
C ARG A 205 -5.07 18.73 -1.93
N HIS A 206 -4.21 18.32 -2.85
CA HIS A 206 -3.57 17.01 -2.88
C HIS A 206 -2.11 17.04 -2.46
N ILE A 207 -1.64 18.18 -1.94
CA ILE A 207 -0.29 18.34 -1.41
C ILE A 207 -0.32 19.17 -0.13
N THR A 208 0.37 18.68 0.90
CA THR A 208 0.44 19.35 2.22
C THR A 208 1.89 19.31 2.72
N PRO A 209 2.49 20.44 3.14
CA PRO A 209 3.82 20.44 3.74
C PRO A 209 3.82 19.65 5.06
N LEU A 210 4.94 18.98 5.35
CA LEU A 210 5.17 18.29 6.61
C LEU A 210 5.94 19.19 7.60
N GLU A 211 6.12 18.70 8.84
CA GLU A 211 6.92 19.40 9.85
C GLU A 211 8.41 19.46 9.47
N GLN A 212 8.91 18.44 8.76
CA GLN A 212 10.26 18.46 8.21
C GLN A 212 10.34 19.47 7.05
N PRO A 213 11.42 20.28 6.96
CA PRO A 213 11.64 21.14 5.82
C PRO A 213 11.83 20.30 4.54
N ASN A 214 11.42 20.85 3.39
CA ASN A 214 11.56 20.20 2.09
C ASN A 214 10.88 18.81 2.01
N ALA A 215 9.82 18.60 2.80
CA ALA A 215 9.03 17.38 2.82
C ALA A 215 7.53 17.67 2.65
N TRP A 216 6.84 16.86 1.87
CA TRP A 216 5.41 17.01 1.59
C TRP A 216 4.68 15.67 1.57
N ARG A 217 3.43 15.69 2.04
CA ARG A 217 2.47 14.61 1.83
C ARG A 217 1.70 14.88 0.55
N ILE A 218 1.63 13.89 -0.33
CA ILE A 218 0.89 13.92 -1.60
C ILE A 218 -0.24 12.89 -1.55
N GLN A 219 -1.42 13.26 -2.02
CA GLN A 219 -2.56 12.35 -2.18
C GLN A 219 -2.92 12.19 -3.66
N ARG A 220 -2.66 11.01 -4.22
CA ARG A 220 -3.09 10.66 -5.59
C ARG A 220 -4.42 9.92 -5.53
N THR A 221 -5.50 10.56 -5.99
CA THR A 221 -6.85 9.98 -5.93
C THR A 221 -7.29 9.26 -7.19
N ASP A 222 -6.78 9.67 -8.36
CA ASP A 222 -7.20 9.10 -9.64
C ASP A 222 -6.18 8.09 -10.17
N GLN A 223 -6.62 7.31 -11.15
CA GLN A 223 -5.78 6.33 -11.81
C GLN A 223 -4.55 7.01 -12.43
N VAL A 224 -3.38 6.41 -12.19
CA VAL A 224 -2.12 6.83 -12.81
C VAL A 224 -1.94 6.04 -14.11
N THR A 225 -1.63 6.75 -15.19
CA THR A 225 -1.33 6.23 -16.52
C THR A 225 -0.14 7.01 -17.08
N ASN A 226 0.60 6.39 -18.00
CA ASN A 226 1.77 7.01 -18.63
C ASN A 226 1.38 8.07 -19.69
N ASP A 227 0.09 8.26 -19.96
CA ASP A 227 -0.40 9.32 -20.84
C ASP A 227 -0.64 10.61 -20.05
N GLU A 228 -0.89 11.71 -20.77
CA GLU A 228 -1.11 13.03 -20.16
C GLU A 228 -2.27 13.06 -19.16
N LYS A 229 -3.21 12.11 -19.24
CA LYS A 229 -4.41 12.06 -18.39
C LYS A 229 -4.15 11.46 -17.02
N GLY A 230 -3.06 10.72 -16.83
CA GLY A 230 -2.70 10.11 -15.56
C GLY A 230 -1.38 10.56 -14.97
N ARG A 231 -0.64 11.44 -15.67
CA ARG A 231 0.66 11.96 -15.25
C ARG A 231 0.55 12.73 -13.93
N THR A 232 1.53 12.52 -13.06
CA THR A 232 1.67 13.23 -11.78
C THR A 232 2.97 14.02 -11.80
N THR A 233 2.89 15.34 -11.64
CA THR A 233 4.05 16.24 -11.71
C THR A 233 4.17 17.05 -10.43
N LEU A 234 5.38 17.19 -9.91
CA LEU A 234 5.69 18.13 -8.84
C LEU A 234 6.36 19.36 -9.45
N ARG A 235 5.82 20.54 -9.17
CA ARG A 235 6.45 21.82 -9.49
C ARG A 235 6.83 22.52 -8.19
N LEU A 236 8.04 23.03 -8.08
CA LEU A 236 8.47 23.83 -6.95
C LEU A 236 9.51 24.86 -7.34
N GLN A 237 9.72 25.86 -6.51
CA GLN A 237 10.89 26.72 -6.58
C GLN A 237 11.95 26.22 -5.59
N ALA A 238 13.20 26.08 -6.05
CA ALA A 238 14.32 25.65 -5.22
C ALA A 238 15.52 26.59 -5.39
N ARG A 239 16.33 26.70 -4.34
CA ARG A 239 17.66 27.35 -4.37
C ARG A 239 18.58 26.75 -3.30
N CYS A 240 19.87 27.02 -3.41
CA CYS A 240 20.88 26.66 -2.43
C CYS A 240 21.63 27.92 -1.97
N LEU A 241 21.62 28.19 -0.66
CA LEU A 241 22.37 29.31 -0.07
C LEU A 241 23.70 28.79 0.51
N GLY A 242 24.85 29.29 0.05
CA GLY A 242 26.17 28.84 0.53
C GLY A 242 27.29 29.07 -0.48
N SER A 243 28.54 28.74 -0.10
CA SER A 243 29.73 28.89 -0.94
C SER A 243 30.02 27.68 -1.86
N GLY A 244 29.02 26.82 -2.09
CA GLY A 244 29.10 25.68 -3.01
C GLY A 244 27.71 25.15 -3.41
N ASP A 245 27.68 24.24 -4.39
CA ASP A 245 26.47 23.55 -4.84
C ASP A 245 26.00 22.58 -3.74
N CYS A 246 24.72 22.65 -3.34
CA CYS A 246 24.14 21.71 -2.37
C CYS A 246 24.02 20.32 -3.02
N GLU A 247 24.70 19.33 -2.46
CA GLU A 247 24.46 17.93 -2.78
C GLU A 247 23.13 17.50 -2.15
N THR A 248 22.17 17.11 -3.00
CA THR A 248 20.81 16.75 -2.59
C THR A 248 20.30 15.55 -3.38
N ASP A 249 19.48 14.72 -2.74
CA ASP A 249 18.72 13.65 -3.35
C ASP A 249 17.24 13.78 -3.03
N MET A 250 16.37 13.36 -3.95
CA MET A 250 14.92 13.38 -3.74
C MET A 250 14.40 11.95 -3.74
N GLY A 251 13.64 11.63 -2.70
CA GLY A 251 12.98 10.35 -2.55
C GLY A 251 11.47 10.52 -2.44
N ILE A 252 10.74 9.47 -2.83
CA ILE A 252 9.33 9.31 -2.52
C ILE A 252 9.06 7.94 -1.92
N ARG A 253 8.10 7.87 -1.00
CA ARG A 253 7.63 6.61 -0.40
C ARG A 253 6.13 6.60 -0.25
N GLU A 254 5.52 5.41 -0.21
CA GLU A 254 4.13 5.29 0.24
C GLU A 254 4.02 5.70 1.72
N SER A 255 2.98 6.46 2.04
CA SER A 255 2.62 6.77 3.42
C SER A 255 2.11 5.47 4.03
N THR A 256 2.86 4.93 4.99
CA THR A 256 2.39 3.79 5.77
C THR A 256 1.23 4.27 6.65
N PRO A 257 0.05 3.62 6.58
CA PRO A 257 -1.09 3.96 7.45
C PRO A 257 -0.82 3.65 8.92
#